data_AF-A0AAV5K7Y7-F1
#
_entry.id   AF-A0AAV5K7Y7-F1
#
_cell.length_a   1.000
_cell.length_b   1.000
_cell.length_c   1.000
_cell.angle_alpha   90.00
_cell.angle_beta   90.00
_cell.angle_gamma   90.00
#
_symmetry.space_group_name_H-M   'P 1'
#
loop_
_entity.id
_entity.type
_entity.pdbx_description
1 polymer ?
#
loop_
_entity_poly.entity_id
_entity_poly.type
_entity_poly.pdbx_seq_one_letter_code
_entity_poly.pdbx_strand_id
1 'polypeptide(L)'
;MEDKDVIGLLSVVIERKEVTKNGSPLNMISFELDDLSGNKLRCTLWENFAIEMCSVIDKSCNEFVIFVIQFAKMKSWRGVMRISNTMFNTRIFINNYDILEVLAFKERYLWSS
;
A
#
# COMPACT_ATOMS: atom_id res chain seq x y z
N MET A 1 13.25 -1.95 15.42
CA MET A 1 12.21 -2.18 14.40
C MET A 1 12.84 -1.87 13.06
N GLU A 2 13.10 -2.90 12.27
CA GLU A 2 13.67 -2.77 10.93
C GLU A 2 12.63 -2.14 10.00
N ASP A 3 13.12 -1.25 9.15
CA ASP A 3 12.35 -0.72 8.02
C ASP A 3 12.30 -1.80 6.94
N LYS A 4 11.12 -2.04 6.36
CA LYS A 4 10.94 -3.04 5.31
C LYS A 4 10.46 -2.39 4.04
N ASP A 5 11.00 -2.86 2.92
CA ASP A 5 10.52 -2.55 1.59
C ASP A 5 9.53 -3.64 1.17
N VAL A 6 8.42 -3.21 0.58
CA VAL A 6 7.29 -4.08 0.21
C VAL A 6 6.94 -3.82 -1.23
N ILE A 7 6.78 -4.89 -2.00
CA ILE A 7 6.20 -4.86 -3.35
C ILE A 7 5.00 -5.81 -3.40
N GLY A 8 3.91 -5.37 -4.01
CA GLY A 8 2.70 -6.20 -4.11
C GLY A 8 1.62 -5.59 -5.00
N LEU A 9 0.72 -6.46 -5.48
CA LEU A 9 -0.44 -6.05 -6.27
C LEU A 9 -1.60 -5.70 -5.33
N LEU A 10 -2.29 -4.58 -5.57
CA LEU A 10 -3.53 -4.27 -4.87
C LEU A 10 -4.59 -5.34 -5.15
N SER A 11 -4.99 -6.05 -4.09
CA SER A 11 -6.01 -7.09 -4.18
C SER A 11 -7.37 -6.63 -3.66
N VAL A 12 -7.40 -5.94 -2.51
CA VAL A 12 -8.66 -5.43 -1.95
C VAL A 12 -8.48 -4.11 -1.22
N VAL A 13 -9.40 -3.18 -1.44
CA VAL A 13 -9.59 -2.00 -0.59
C VAL A 13 -10.56 -2.38 0.53
N ILE A 14 -10.10 -2.30 1.77
CA ILE A 14 -10.88 -2.73 2.93
C ILE A 14 -11.76 -1.57 3.42
N GLU A 15 -11.16 -0.42 3.68
CA GLU A 15 -11.89 0.75 4.21
C GLU A 15 -11.20 2.05 3.81
N ARG A 16 -12.01 3.07 3.54
CA ARG A 16 -11.61 4.48 3.43
C ARG A 16 -12.39 5.24 4.50
N LYS A 17 -11.72 5.98 5.37
CA LYS A 17 -12.38 6.74 6.44
C LYS A 17 -11.62 8.00 6.81
N GLU A 18 -12.37 8.95 7.36
CA GLU A 18 -11.82 10.07 8.10
C GLU A 18 -11.84 9.72 9.60
N VAL A 19 -10.68 9.82 10.24
CA VAL A 19 -10.48 9.51 11.67
C VAL A 19 -10.16 10.81 12.39
N THR A 20 -10.97 11.20 13.37
CA THR A 20 -10.62 12.35 14.21
C THR A 20 -9.53 11.97 15.21
N LYS A 21 -8.41 12.70 15.20
CA LYS A 21 -7.36 12.60 16.21
C LYS A 21 -7.07 13.98 16.77
N ASN A 22 -7.16 14.12 18.09
CA ASN A 22 -6.96 15.39 18.80
C ASN A 22 -7.84 16.55 18.27
N GLY A 23 -9.05 16.24 17.79
CA GLY A 23 -9.97 17.22 17.20
C GLY A 23 -9.71 17.56 15.73
N SER A 24 -8.64 17.05 15.12
CA SER A 24 -8.37 17.22 13.69
C SER A 24 -8.77 15.97 12.90
N PRO A 25 -9.45 16.11 11.75
CA PRO A 25 -9.72 14.99 10.85
C PRO A 25 -8.43 14.48 10.22
N LEU A 26 -8.27 13.17 10.15
CA LEU A 26 -7.16 12.48 9.50
C LEU A 26 -7.69 11.50 8.46
N ASN A 27 -7.22 11.57 7.22
CA ASN A 27 -7.63 10.64 6.18
C ASN A 27 -6.91 9.31 6.32
N MET A 28 -7.63 8.20 6.18
CA MET A 28 -7.08 6.86 6.29
C MET A 28 -7.65 5.93 5.22
N ILE A 29 -6.79 5.10 4.64
CA ILE A 29 -7.19 3.97 3.81
C ILE A 29 -6.49 2.70 4.29
N SER A 30 -7.24 1.59 4.38
CA SER A 30 -6.69 0.25 4.58
C SER A 30 -6.99 -0.62 3.37
N PHE A 31 -6.00 -1.39 2.95
CA PHE A 31 -6.05 -2.28 1.79
C PHE A 31 -5.12 -3.47 1.99
N GLU A 32 -5.23 -4.48 1.13
CA GLU A 32 -4.33 -5.62 1.09
C GLU A 32 -3.56 -5.63 -0.23
N LEU A 33 -2.29 -6.04 -0.13
CA LEU A 33 -1.42 -6.30 -1.25
C LEU A 33 -1.12 -7.79 -1.31
N ASP A 34 -1.22 -8.39 -2.50
CA ASP A 34 -0.80 -9.76 -2.73
C ASP A 34 0.67 -9.75 -3.21
N ASP A 35 1.53 -10.51 -2.53
CA ASP A 35 2.92 -10.70 -2.94
C ASP A 35 3.09 -11.91 -3.89
N LEU A 36 4.28 -12.08 -4.47
CA LEU A 36 4.57 -13.21 -5.37
C LEU A 36 4.56 -14.59 -4.66
N SER A 37 4.56 -14.61 -3.33
CA SER A 37 4.49 -15.85 -2.53
C SER A 37 3.05 -16.21 -2.15
N GLY A 38 2.06 -15.44 -2.62
CA GLY A 38 0.65 -15.64 -2.28
C GLY A 38 0.28 -15.14 -0.88
N ASN A 39 1.16 -14.41 -0.19
CA ASN A 39 0.83 -13.80 1.09
C ASN A 39 0.04 -12.52 0.87
N LYS A 40 -0.89 -12.26 1.79
CA LYS A 40 -1.64 -11.01 1.85
C LYS A 40 -1.05 -10.07 2.88
N LEU A 41 -0.61 -8.90 2.42
CA LEU A 41 0.00 -7.87 3.24
C LEU A 41 -1.00 -6.75 3.49
N ARG A 42 -1.43 -6.61 4.73
CA ARG A 42 -2.38 -5.56 5.11
C ARG A 42 -1.68 -4.23 5.36
N CYS A 43 -2.08 -3.23 4.60
CA CYS A 43 -1.51 -1.89 4.61
C CYS A 43 -2.51 -0.88 5.17
N THR A 44 -1.98 0.19 5.76
CA THR A 44 -2.74 1.36 6.19
C THR A 44 -1.96 2.61 5.87
N LEU A 45 -2.53 3.47 5.02
CA LEU A 45 -1.96 4.77 4.69
C LEU A 45 -2.78 5.88 5.35
N TRP A 46 -2.10 6.96 5.70
CA TRP A 46 -2.65 8.12 6.37
C TRP A 46 -2.39 9.41 5.60
N GLU A 47 -3.25 10.41 5.79
CA GLU A 47 -3.13 11.77 5.28
C GLU A 47 -2.95 11.82 3.76
N ASN A 48 -1.98 12.59 3.29
CA ASN A 48 -1.70 12.81 1.87
C ASN A 48 -1.54 11.50 1.10
N PHE A 49 -0.89 10.49 1.70
CA PHE A 49 -0.75 9.17 1.07
C PHE A 49 -2.09 8.44 0.93
N ALA A 50 -3.03 8.63 1.86
CA ALA A 50 -4.36 8.06 1.73
C ALA A 50 -5.16 8.74 0.61
N ILE A 51 -5.04 10.07 0.49
CA ILE A 51 -5.72 10.86 -0.55
C ILE A 51 -5.18 10.49 -1.94
N GLU A 52 -3.85 10.46 -2.10
CA GLU A 52 -3.18 10.07 -3.34
C GLU A 52 -3.59 8.65 -3.77
N MET A 53 -3.59 7.72 -2.81
CA MET A 53 -4.01 6.35 -3.03
C MET A 53 -5.46 6.24 -3.52
N CYS A 54 -6.39 6.95 -2.86
CA CYS A 54 -7.78 7.00 -3.33
C CYS A 54 -7.87 7.50 -4.77
N SER A 55 -7.12 8.56 -5.12
CA SER A 55 -7.11 9.09 -6.49
C SER A 55 -6.60 8.06 -7.51
N VAL A 56 -5.59 7.28 -7.16
CA VAL A 56 -5.09 6.22 -8.05
C VAL A 56 -6.12 5.12 -8.24
N ILE A 57 -6.70 4.61 -7.14
CA ILE A 57 -7.72 3.55 -7.22
C ILE A 57 -8.92 3.98 -8.06
N ASP A 58 -9.37 5.23 -7.86
CA ASP A 58 -10.56 5.74 -8.56
C ASP A 58 -10.28 5.98 -10.06
N LYS A 59 -9.01 6.16 -10.45
CA LYS A 59 -8.58 6.29 -11.86
C LYS A 59 -8.27 4.94 -12.52
N SER A 60 -7.89 3.93 -11.74
CA SER A 60 -7.56 2.59 -12.26
C SER A 60 -8.85 1.83 -12.60
N CYS A 61 -9.44 2.12 -13.76
CA CYS A 61 -10.61 1.42 -14.29
C CYS A 61 -10.24 0.05 -14.87
N ASN A 62 -9.89 -0.91 -14.01
CA ASN A 62 -9.52 -2.31 -14.30
C ASN A 62 -8.05 -2.58 -14.63
N GLU A 63 -7.15 -1.65 -14.33
CA GLU A 63 -5.71 -1.92 -14.41
C GLU A 63 -5.16 -2.50 -13.11
N PHE A 64 -4.19 -3.41 -13.24
CA PHE A 64 -3.39 -3.87 -12.11
C PHE A 64 -2.66 -2.68 -11.46
N VAL A 65 -2.83 -2.51 -10.15
CA VAL A 65 -2.16 -1.46 -9.38
C VAL A 65 -1.08 -2.08 -8.51
N ILE A 66 0.17 -1.91 -8.91
CA ILE A 66 1.35 -2.46 -8.22
C ILE A 66 1.94 -1.38 -7.33
N PHE A 67 2.16 -1.73 -6.07
CA PHE A 67 2.75 -0.87 -5.05
C PHE A 67 4.19 -1.25 -4.78
N VAL A 68 5.05 -0.26 -4.64
CA VAL A 68 6.34 -0.36 -3.95
C VAL A 68 6.32 0.61 -2.78
N ILE A 69 6.40 0.09 -1.56
CA ILE A 69 6.45 0.89 -0.33
C ILE A 69 7.83 0.70 0.28
N GLN A 70 8.65 1.74 0.28
CA GLN A 70 9.97 1.73 0.91
C GLN A 70 9.95 2.36 2.28
N PHE A 71 10.84 1.89 3.16
CA PHE A 71 10.95 2.36 4.54
C PHE A 71 9.61 2.31 5.28
N ALA A 72 8.85 1.24 5.05
CA ALA A 72 7.58 1.01 5.70
C ALA A 72 7.82 0.51 7.12
N LYS A 73 7.01 0.98 8.07
CA LYS A 73 7.06 0.45 9.44
C LYS A 73 5.94 -0.55 9.66
N MET A 74 6.31 -1.73 10.14
CA MET A 74 5.36 -2.71 10.64
C MET A 74 4.88 -2.27 12.03
N LYS A 75 3.56 -2.11 12.20
CA LYS A 75 2.93 -1.75 13.47
C LYS A 75 1.81 -2.74 13.79
N SER A 76 1.72 -3.16 15.05
CA SER A 76 0.54 -3.87 15.54
C SER A 76 -0.56 -2.87 15.84
N TRP A 77 -1.73 -3.06 15.23
CA TRP A 77 -2.94 -2.32 15.58
C TRP A 77 -4.06 -3.30 15.90
N ARG A 78 -4.56 -3.24 17.15
CA ARG A 78 -5.58 -4.16 17.70
C ARG A 78 -5.21 -5.64 17.50
N GLY A 79 -3.95 -5.99 17.77
CA GLY A 79 -3.46 -7.37 17.66
C GLY A 79 -3.14 -7.85 16.25
N VAL A 80 -3.35 -7.02 15.23
CA VAL A 80 -3.04 -7.37 13.83
C VAL A 80 -1.86 -6.54 13.36
N MET A 81 -0.80 -7.22 12.89
CA MET A 81 0.35 -6.57 12.26
C MET A 81 -0.04 -5.97 10.92
N ARG A 82 0.31 -4.70 10.71
CA ARG A 82 0.05 -3.95 9.48
C ARG A 82 1.26 -3.16 9.07
N ILE A 83 1.40 -2.97 7.77
CA ILE A 83 2.34 -2.01 7.20
C ILE A 83 1.69 -0.62 7.27
N SER A 84 2.39 0.35 7.86
CA SER A 84 1.93 1.73 7.98
C SER A 84 2.99 2.68 7.47
N ASN A 85 2.56 3.75 6.79
CA ASN A 85 3.46 4.84 6.44
C ASN A 85 3.87 5.63 7.69
N THR A 86 5.03 6.25 7.61
CA THR A 86 5.51 7.26 8.56
C THR A 86 5.58 8.61 7.86
N MET A 87 5.48 9.70 8.63
CA MET A 87 5.36 11.06 8.10
C MET A 87 6.60 11.55 7.36
N PHE A 88 7.79 10.97 7.58
CA PHE A 88 9.04 11.55 7.10
C PHE A 88 9.91 10.66 6.20
N ASN A 89 9.78 9.33 6.27
CA ASN A 89 10.73 8.44 5.57
C ASN A 89 10.08 7.47 4.57
N THR A 90 8.79 7.19 4.69
CA THR A 90 8.14 6.20 3.82
C THR A 90 7.97 6.77 2.41
N ARG A 91 8.45 6.02 1.41
CA ARG A 91 8.25 6.36 -0.02
C ARG A 91 7.29 5.36 -0.63
N ILE A 92 6.37 5.83 -1.47
CA ILE A 92 5.41 4.99 -2.15
C ILE A 92 5.54 5.27 -3.64
N PHE A 93 5.70 4.20 -4.42
CA PHE A 93 5.66 4.24 -5.88
C PHE A 93 4.52 3.35 -6.34
N ILE A 94 3.73 3.85 -7.29
CA ILE A 94 2.56 3.15 -7.80
C ILE A 94 2.68 3.05 -9.31
N ASN A 95 2.62 1.82 -9.85
CA ASN A 95 2.80 1.54 -11.28
C ASN A 95 4.02 2.25 -11.90
N ASN A 96 5.08 2.44 -11.12
CA ASN A 96 6.30 3.08 -11.60
C ASN A 96 7.16 2.05 -12.35
N TYR A 97 7.00 2.00 -13.67
CA TYR A 97 7.70 1.07 -14.55
C TYR A 97 9.16 1.45 -14.83
N ASP A 98 9.64 2.60 -14.36
CA ASP A 98 11.08 2.92 -14.36
C ASP A 98 11.85 2.08 -13.33
N ILE A 99 11.12 1.46 -12.38
CA ILE A 99 11.66 0.50 -11.40
C ILE A 99 11.56 -0.90 -12.02
N LEU A 100 12.70 -1.51 -12.33
CA LEU A 100 12.76 -2.83 -12.98
C LEU A 100 12.07 -3.92 -12.16
N GLU A 101 12.09 -3.82 -10.83
CA GLU A 101 11.41 -4.74 -9.92
C GLU A 101 9.88 -4.71 -10.11
N VAL A 102 9.29 -3.56 -10.48
CA VAL A 102 7.85 -3.44 -10.76
C VAL A 102 7.49 -4.18 -12.05
N LEU A 103 8.31 -4.04 -13.09
CA LEU A 103 8.13 -4.77 -14.35
C LEU A 103 8.25 -6.28 -14.12
N ALA A 104 9.32 -6.71 -13.45
CA ALA A 104 9.56 -8.12 -13.14
C ALA A 104 8.45 -8.71 -12.25
N PHE A 105 7.95 -7.94 -11.27
CA PHE A 105 6.82 -8.34 -10.45
C PHE A 105 5.56 -8.54 -11.28
N LYS A 106 5.21 -7.57 -12.14
CA LYS A 106 4.04 -7.63 -13.01
C LYS A 106 4.06 -8.88 -13.88
N GLU A 107 5.18 -9.13 -14.56
CA GLU A 107 5.33 -10.31 -15.40
C GLU A 107 5.11 -11.58 -14.58
N ARG A 108 5.89 -11.79 -13.51
CA ARG A 108 5.79 -13.00 -12.68
C ARG A 108 4.38 -13.23 -12.12
N TYR A 109 3.72 -12.17 -11.68
CA TYR A 109 2.36 -12.26 -11.16
C TYR A 109 1.39 -12.74 -12.26
N LEU A 110 1.47 -12.17 -13.47
CA LEU A 110 0.63 -12.57 -14.60
C LEU A 110 0.90 -14.00 -15.09
N TRP A 111 2.14 -14.48 -15.04
CA TRP A 111 2.49 -15.85 -15.41
C TRP A 111 2.08 -16.89 -14.35
N SER A 112 1.77 -16.47 -13.12
CA SER A 112 1.38 -17.34 -12.01
C SER A 112 -0.11 -17.26 -11.63
N SER A 113 -0.86 -16.36 -12.26
CA SER A 113 -2.31 -16.15 -12.03
C SER A 113 -3.20 -16.91 -13.01
#